data_AF-A0A9Y1ZBL0-F1
#
_entry.id   AF-A0A9Y1ZBL0-F1
#
_cell.length_a   1.000
_cell.length_b   1.000
_cell.length_c   1.000
_cell.angle_alpha   90.00
_cell.angle_beta   90.00
_cell.angle_gamma   90.00
#
_symmetry.space_group_name_H-M   'P 1'
#
loop_
_entity.id
_entity.type
_entity.pdbx_description
1 polymer ?
#
loop_
_entity_poly.entity_id
_entity_poly.type
_entity_poly.pdbx_seq_one_letter_code
_entity_poly.pdbx_strand_id
1 'polypeptide(L)' 'MRDPDRIYREVAFITYHFGWSHETVLEMPHWERKRWCEEISRINERMNEGA' A
#
# COMPACT_ATOMS: atom_id res chain seq x y z
N MET A 1 -3.09 17.79 10.70
CA MET A 1 -2.38 16.84 11.58
C MET A 1 -1.95 15.66 10.73
N ARG A 2 -0.65 15.39 10.57
CA ARG A 2 -0.19 14.18 9.85
C ARG A 2 -0.33 13.03 10.84
N ASP A 3 -1.33 12.17 10.63
CA ASP A 3 -1.56 10.98 11.45
C ASP A 3 -0.43 9.97 11.17
N PRO A 4 0.51 9.74 12.11
CA PRO A 4 1.58 8.77 11.93
C PRO A 4 1.04 7.35 11.70
N ASP A 5 -0.12 7.02 12.27
CA ASP A 5 -0.69 5.68 12.13
C ASP A 5 -1.19 5.43 10.70
N ARG A 6 -1.47 6.50 9.95
CA ARG A 6 -1.83 6.37 8.53
C ARG A 6 -0.64 5.95 7.67
N ILE A 7 0.55 6.51 7.89
CA ILE A 7 1.74 6.13 7.09
C ILE A 7 2.15 4.69 7.40
N TYR A 8 2.10 4.27 8.67
CA TYR A 8 2.41 2.89 9.03
C TYR A 8 1.42 1.90 8.43
N ARG A 9 0.13 2.24 8.36
CA ARG A 9 -0.88 1.41 7.68
C ARG A 9 -0.62 1.27 6.19
N GLU A 10 -0.34 2.37 5.49
CA GLU A 10 -0.02 2.35 4.04
C GLU A 10 1.22 1.49 3.77
N VAL A 11 2.26 1.64 4.59
CA VAL A 11 3.50 0.87 4.46
C VAL A 11 3.26 -0.61 4.73
N ALA A 12 2.57 -0.95 5.83
CA ALA A 12 2.26 -2.34 6.17
C ALA A 12 1.44 -3.02 5.05
N PHE A 13 0.47 -2.32 4.48
CA PHE A 13 -0.36 -2.84 3.39
C PHE A 13 0.47 -3.16 2.14
N ILE A 14 1.31 -2.22 1.70
CA ILE A 14 2.14 -2.40 0.50
C ILE A 14 3.18 -3.51 0.71
N THR A 15 3.87 -3.50 1.85
CA THR A 15 4.90 -4.50 2.18
C THR A 15 4.31 -5.91 2.29
N TYR A 16 3.09 -6.06 2.83
CA TYR A 16 2.38 -7.34 2.90
C TYR A 16 2.04 -7.91 1.52
N HIS A 17 1.64 -7.07 0.56
CA HIS A 17 1.21 -7.53 -0.77
C HIS A 17 2.35 -7.71 -1.79
N PHE A 18 3.34 -6.83 -1.80
CA PHE A 18 4.43 -6.87 -2.79
C PHE A 18 5.77 -7.37 -2.23
N GLY A 19 5.91 -7.50 -0.90
CA GLY A 19 7.16 -7.94 -0.27
C GLY A 19 8.31 -6.94 -0.40
N TRP A 20 8.02 -5.68 -0.75
CA TRP A 20 9.02 -4.63 -0.78
C TRP A 20 9.57 -4.34 0.62
N SER A 21 10.79 -3.81 0.70
CA SER A 21 11.38 -3.44 1.98
C SER A 21 10.59 -2.30 2.64
N HIS A 22 10.48 -2.36 3.97
CA HIS A 22 9.83 -1.32 4.76
C HIS A 22 10.43 0.08 4.52
N GLU A 23 11.76 0.15 4.43
CA GLU A 23 12.51 1.38 4.19
C GLU A 23 12.16 1.98 2.83
N THR A 24 12.16 1.17 1.77
CA THR A 24 11.80 1.62 0.42
C THR A 24 10.40 2.23 0.36
N VAL A 25 9.43 1.64 1.05
CA VAL A 25 8.04 2.14 1.04
C VAL A 25 7.87 3.37 1.94
N LEU A 26 8.65 3.48 3.02
CA LEU A 26 8.68 4.67 3.87
C LEU A 26 9.25 5.89 3.13
N GLU A 27 10.28 5.69 2.31
CA GLU A 27 10.92 6.75 1.51
C GLU A 27 10.01 7.30 0.41
N MET A 28 8.99 6.55 -0.01
CA MET A 28 8.03 7.00 -1.02
C MET A 28 7.28 8.27 -0.58
N PRO A 29 6.96 9.17 -1.51
CA PRO A 29 5.98 10.21 -1.27
C PRO A 29 4.61 9.63 -0.90
N HIS A 30 3.82 10.37 -0.13
CA HIS A 30 2.48 9.92 0.27
C HIS A 30 1.55 9.65 -0.94
N TRP A 31 1.64 10.46 -2.00
CA TRP A 31 0.83 10.25 -3.20
C TRP A 31 1.16 8.92 -3.90
N GLU A 32 2.42 8.49 -3.84
CA GLU A 32 2.87 7.26 -4.46
C GLU A 32 2.41 6.04 -3.66
N ARG A 33 2.60 6.04 -2.33
CA ARG A 33 2.03 5.00 -1.47
C ARG A 33 0.52 4.85 -1.65
N LYS A 34 -0.21 5.98 -1.70
CA LYS A 34 -1.65 5.96 -1.90
C LYS A 34 -2.02 5.31 -3.23
N ARG A 35 -1.32 5.65 -4.32
CA ARG A 35 -1.52 5.03 -5.64
C ARG A 35 -1.28 3.52 -5.59
N TRP A 36 -0.22 3.07 -4.94
CA TRP A 36 0.05 1.64 -4.79
C TRP A 36 -1.03 0.92 -3.99
N CYS A 37 -1.55 1.53 -2.92
CA CYS A 37 -2.69 0.97 -2.19
C CYS A 37 -3.92 0.80 -3.09
N GLU A 38 -4.23 1.81 -3.92
CA GLU A 38 -5.36 1.75 -4.87
C GLU A 38 -5.17 0.66 -5.92
N GLU A 39 -3.96 0.49 -6.47
CA GLU A 39 -3.66 -0.57 -7.44
C GLU A 39 -3.74 -1.97 -6.84
N ILE A 40 -3.24 -2.16 -5.61
CA ILE A 40 -3.36 -3.43 -4.88
C ILE A 40 -4.83 -3.80 -4.68
N SER A 41 -5.67 -2.85 -4.23
CA SER A 41 -7.10 -3.10 -4.07
C SER A 41 -7.77 -3.49 -5.38
N ARG A 42 -7.46 -2.79 -6.49
CA ARG A 42 -8.00 -3.13 -7.82
C ARG A 42 -7.61 -4.53 -8.29
N ILE A 43 -6.36 -4.95 -8.03
CA ILE A 43 -5.89 -6.30 -8.38
C ILE A 43 -6.63 -7.33 -7.53
N ASN A 44 -6.72 -7.12 -6.22
CA ASN A 44 -7.41 -8.04 -5.31
C ASN A 44 -8.91 -8.16 -5.62
N GLU A 45 -9.57 -7.05 -5.94
CA GLU A 45 -10.99 -7.03 -6.36
C GLU A 45 -11.17 -7.88 -7.62
N ARG A 46 -10.37 -7.67 -8.67
CA ARG A 46 -10.43 -8.47 -9.90
C ARG A 46 -10.14 -9.95 -9.68
N MET A 47 -9.21 -10.29 -8.78
CA MET A 47 -8.91 -11.68 -8.45
C MET A 47 -10.07 -12.36 -7.70
N ASN A 48 -10.73 -11.64 -6.80
CA ASN A 48 -11.87 -12.15 -6.04
C ASN A 48 -13.17 -12.22 -6.86
N GLU A 49 -13.36 -11.37 -7.87
CA GLU A 49 -14.52 -11.43 -8.77
C GLU A 49 -14.55 -12.67 -9.68
N GLY A 50 -13.41 -13.37 -9.82
CA GLY A 50 -13.28 -14.61 -10.59
C GLY A 50 -13.35 -15.90 -9.77
N ALA A 51 -13.58 -15.83 -8.45
CA ALA A 51 -13.65 -16.96 -7.53
C ALA A 51 -15.10 -17.27 -7.12
#